data_AF-A0A3D5H7T3-F1
#
_entry.id   AF-A0A3D5H7T3-F1
#
_cell.length_a   1.000
_cell.length_b   1.000
_cell.length_c   1.000
_cell.angle_alpha   90.00
_cell.angle_beta   90.00
_cell.angle_gamma   90.00
#
_symmetry.space_group_name_H-M   'P 1'
#
loop_
_entity.id
_entity.type
_entity.pdbx_description
1 polymer ?
#
loop_
_entity_poly.entity_id
_entity_poly.type
_entity_poly.pdbx_seq_one_letter_code
_entity_poly.pdbx_strand_id
1 'polypeptide(L)'
;VLNNMPRKWLVFSIDPGKVKVVTFCLLYHRNTAAMVFDAYVAAKEGDPSGLALMSVAYDYVLPSVSTWGDAASKAVSADFDSTRNYVRDMEPPNFPLGSPLSKLQWGPLSFGRWPTRQLPEEYRQSRDSDVQTLLLSGSVDFANPAELATKELLPYLKNGRQVILSECGHVGDVLNVYPESTRRMLTSFYSTGVVDTSLNAHKPMDFNVRWRFPLVAKLALGALTLVGLAIVAVIAWFVRKVW
;
A
#
# COMPACT_ATOMS: atom_id res chain seq x y z
N VAL A 1 19.37 2.90 -1.36
CA VAL A 1 18.53 2.45 -2.50
C VAL A 1 17.56 3.51 -2.94
N LEU A 2 16.63 4.02 -2.11
CA LEU A 2 15.63 5.02 -2.55
C LEU A 2 16.22 6.28 -3.23
N ASN A 3 17.31 6.84 -2.69
CA ASN A 3 17.98 8.01 -3.29
C ASN A 3 18.65 7.71 -4.64
N ASN A 4 19.12 6.48 -4.82
CA ASN A 4 19.92 6.05 -5.97
C ASN A 4 19.37 4.71 -6.47
N MET A 5 18.10 4.69 -6.87
CA MET A 5 17.42 3.45 -7.23
C MET A 5 17.99 2.91 -8.56
N PRO A 6 18.35 1.61 -8.63
CA PRO A 6 18.73 0.96 -9.87
C PRO A 6 17.66 1.18 -10.94
N ARG A 7 18.08 1.42 -12.18
CA ARG A 7 17.16 1.71 -13.31
C ARG A 7 16.88 0.51 -14.19
N LYS A 8 17.62 -0.59 -14.01
CA LYS A 8 17.50 -1.81 -14.79
C LYS A 8 17.87 -3.04 -13.97
N TRP A 9 17.29 -4.17 -14.36
CA TRP A 9 17.74 -5.51 -14.04
C TRP A 9 17.72 -6.33 -15.33
N LEU A 10 18.88 -6.71 -15.85
CA LEU A 10 19.01 -7.32 -17.18
C LEU A 10 18.34 -6.43 -18.26
N VAL A 11 17.32 -6.95 -18.94
CA VAL A 11 16.53 -6.25 -19.96
C VAL A 11 15.32 -5.50 -19.40
N PHE A 12 14.99 -5.70 -18.11
CA PHE A 12 13.82 -5.09 -17.48
C PHE A 12 14.16 -3.69 -16.97
N SER A 13 13.36 -2.70 -17.36
CA SER A 13 13.47 -1.33 -16.84
C SER A 13 12.82 -1.23 -15.47
N ILE A 14 13.42 -0.44 -14.59
CA ILE A 14 12.93 -0.15 -13.25
C ILE A 14 12.54 1.33 -13.20
N ASP A 15 11.24 1.58 -13.11
CA ASP A 15 10.69 2.92 -12.93
C ASP A 15 10.55 3.22 -11.42
N PRO A 16 11.28 4.21 -10.87
CA PRO A 16 11.20 4.49 -9.44
C PRO A 16 9.85 5.02 -8.99
N GLY A 17 9.09 5.72 -9.84
CA GLY A 17 7.75 6.15 -9.52
C GLY A 17 6.84 4.95 -9.27
N LYS A 18 6.85 3.98 -10.20
CA LYS A 18 6.12 2.71 -10.06
C LYS A 18 6.54 1.94 -8.82
N VAL A 19 7.85 1.79 -8.60
CA VAL A 19 8.38 1.09 -7.43
C VAL A 19 7.97 1.78 -6.13
N LYS A 20 8.04 3.11 -6.03
CA LYS A 20 7.61 3.85 -4.84
C LYS A 20 6.11 3.68 -4.57
N VAL A 21 5.26 3.71 -5.60
CA VAL A 21 3.81 3.47 -5.44
C VAL A 21 3.55 2.05 -4.94
N VAL A 22 4.14 1.03 -5.58
CA VAL A 22 3.98 -0.37 -5.15
C VAL A 22 4.54 -0.58 -3.74
N THR A 23 5.67 0.06 -3.40
CA THR A 23 6.23 0.08 -2.04
C THR A 23 5.18 0.53 -1.04
N PHE A 24 4.57 1.70 -1.27
CA PHE A 24 3.56 2.24 -0.35
C PHE A 24 2.35 1.32 -0.21
N CYS A 25 1.79 0.80 -1.30
CA CYS A 25 0.64 -0.12 -1.25
C CYS A 25 0.96 -1.41 -0.46
N LEU A 26 2.18 -1.93 -0.59
CA LEU A 26 2.59 -3.13 0.12
C LEU A 26 2.97 -2.87 1.59
N LEU A 27 3.19 -1.61 1.99
CA LEU A 27 3.35 -1.24 3.41
C LEU A 27 2.04 -1.25 4.18
N TYR A 28 0.91 -1.51 3.52
CA TYR A 28 -0.39 -1.60 4.20
C TYR A 28 -0.46 -2.81 5.14
N HIS A 29 0.24 -3.91 4.84
CA HIS A 29 0.18 -5.12 5.65
C HIS A 29 1.56 -5.57 6.08
N ARG A 30 1.68 -6.09 7.30
CA ARG A 30 2.97 -6.50 7.90
C ARG A 30 3.72 -7.53 7.04
N ASN A 31 3.01 -8.48 6.44
CA ASN A 31 3.63 -9.54 5.65
C ASN A 31 4.18 -9.02 4.32
N THR A 32 3.44 -8.14 3.64
CA THR A 32 3.88 -7.52 2.39
C THR A 32 4.95 -6.46 2.64
N ALA A 33 4.91 -5.77 3.78
CA ALA A 33 5.96 -4.86 4.21
C ALA A 33 7.30 -5.59 4.37
N ALA A 34 7.31 -6.79 4.98
CA ALA A 34 8.50 -7.62 5.08
C ALA A 34 9.08 -7.97 3.68
N MET A 35 8.23 -8.32 2.70
CA MET A 35 8.65 -8.59 1.32
C MET A 35 9.27 -7.36 0.64
N VAL A 36 8.73 -6.17 0.90
CA VAL A 36 9.27 -4.91 0.41
C VAL A 36 10.66 -4.67 1.00
N PHE A 37 10.80 -4.75 2.32
CA PHE A 37 12.10 -4.54 2.97
C PHE A 37 13.15 -5.52 2.46
N ASP A 38 12.77 -6.79 2.30
CA ASP A 38 13.61 -7.82 1.70
C ASP A 38 14.09 -7.44 0.28
N ALA A 39 13.19 -6.96 -0.58
CA ALA A 39 13.54 -6.52 -1.93
C ALA A 39 14.50 -5.32 -1.94
N TYR A 40 14.31 -4.36 -1.02
CA TYR A 40 15.22 -3.22 -0.87
C TYR A 40 16.59 -3.62 -0.30
N VAL A 41 16.65 -4.60 0.61
CA VAL A 41 17.92 -5.17 1.11
C VAL A 41 18.66 -5.88 -0.01
N ALA A 42 17.99 -6.76 -0.76
CA ALA A 42 18.58 -7.44 -1.91
C ALA A 42 19.11 -6.45 -2.96
N ALA A 43 18.36 -5.38 -3.26
CA ALA A 43 18.80 -4.33 -4.18
C ALA A 43 20.03 -3.57 -3.67
N LYS A 44 20.16 -3.35 -2.36
CA LYS A 44 21.35 -2.77 -1.75
C LYS A 44 22.57 -3.68 -1.91
N GLU A 45 22.36 -4.99 -1.89
CA GLU A 45 23.38 -6.04 -2.06
C GLU A 45 23.71 -6.34 -3.53
N GLY A 46 23.11 -5.60 -4.48
CA GLY A 46 23.40 -5.73 -5.91
C GLY A 46 22.39 -6.57 -6.70
N ASP A 47 21.30 -7.02 -6.08
CA ASP A 47 20.22 -7.75 -6.75
C ASP A 47 18.92 -6.93 -6.83
N PRO A 48 18.76 -6.08 -7.87
CA PRO A 48 17.56 -5.26 -8.04
C PRO A 48 16.36 -6.01 -8.66
N SER A 49 16.42 -7.33 -8.80
CA SER A 49 15.37 -8.12 -9.48
C SER A 49 13.99 -7.97 -8.84
N GLY A 50 13.92 -7.86 -7.51
CA GLY A 50 12.67 -7.59 -6.80
C GLY A 50 12.06 -6.21 -7.14
N LEU A 51 12.89 -5.18 -7.30
CA LEU A 51 12.41 -3.85 -7.71
C LEU A 51 11.94 -3.84 -9.17
N ALA A 52 12.58 -4.61 -10.04
CA ALA A 52 12.11 -4.79 -11.42
C ALA A 52 10.75 -5.47 -11.47
N LEU A 53 10.54 -6.52 -10.66
CA LEU A 53 9.24 -7.17 -10.52
C LEU A 53 8.17 -6.18 -10.04
N MET A 54 8.46 -5.37 -9.01
CA MET A 54 7.54 -4.34 -8.54
C MET A 54 7.19 -3.31 -9.64
N SER A 55 8.18 -2.89 -10.42
CA SER A 55 7.98 -1.95 -11.54
C SER A 55 7.07 -2.52 -12.62
N VAL A 56 7.21 -3.82 -12.95
CA VAL A 56 6.36 -4.49 -13.93
C VAL A 56 4.96 -4.73 -13.36
N ALA A 57 4.87 -5.22 -12.12
CA ALA A 57 3.60 -5.53 -11.47
C ALA A 57 2.68 -4.31 -11.35
N TYR A 58 3.27 -3.11 -11.23
CA TYR A 58 2.51 -1.86 -11.23
C TYR A 58 1.53 -1.77 -12.40
N ASP A 59 1.98 -2.08 -13.63
CA ASP A 59 1.18 -1.89 -14.85
C ASP A 59 -0.03 -2.83 -14.94
N TYR A 60 0.02 -3.95 -14.22
CA TYR A 60 -1.06 -4.93 -14.20
C TYR A 60 -1.99 -4.76 -13.01
N VAL A 61 -1.46 -4.29 -11.87
CA VAL A 61 -2.23 -4.19 -10.62
C VAL A 61 -2.88 -2.82 -10.51
N LEU A 62 -2.10 -1.74 -10.55
CA LEU A 62 -2.59 -0.39 -10.21
C LEU A 62 -3.78 0.09 -11.06
N PRO A 63 -3.86 -0.16 -12.37
CA PRO A 63 -5.03 0.26 -13.14
C PRO A 63 -6.36 -0.32 -12.61
N SER A 64 -6.31 -1.49 -11.97
CA SER A 64 -7.49 -2.23 -11.50
C SER A 64 -7.86 -2.00 -10.03
N VAL A 65 -7.00 -1.37 -9.22
CA VAL A 65 -7.25 -1.26 -7.76
C VAL A 65 -8.32 -0.26 -7.38
N SER A 66 -8.74 0.61 -8.31
CA SER A 66 -9.73 1.63 -8.04
C SER A 66 -10.47 2.04 -9.30
N THR A 67 -11.72 2.45 -9.15
CA THR A 67 -12.42 3.22 -10.17
C THR A 67 -11.88 4.65 -10.11
N TRP A 68 -10.80 4.93 -10.85
CA TRP A 68 -10.04 6.19 -10.73
C TRP A 68 -10.88 7.46 -10.86
N GLY A 69 -11.93 7.47 -11.70
CA GLY A 69 -12.84 8.62 -11.80
C GLY A 69 -13.73 8.82 -10.58
N ASP A 70 -14.16 7.75 -9.92
CA ASP A 70 -14.90 7.82 -8.65
C ASP A 70 -13.97 8.30 -7.53
N ALA A 71 -12.76 7.73 -7.45
CA ALA A 71 -11.75 8.18 -6.49
C ALA A 71 -11.39 9.66 -6.68
N ALA A 72 -11.17 10.10 -7.92
CA ALA A 72 -10.93 11.51 -8.24
C ALA A 72 -12.12 12.39 -7.85
N SER A 73 -13.36 11.96 -8.11
CA SER A 73 -14.55 12.73 -7.74
C SER A 73 -14.68 12.90 -6.22
N LYS A 74 -14.39 11.85 -5.45
CA LYS A 74 -14.39 11.90 -3.99
C LYS A 74 -13.25 12.77 -3.46
N ALA A 75 -12.03 12.60 -3.96
CA ALA A 75 -10.87 13.39 -3.55
C ALA A 75 -11.04 14.88 -3.86
N VAL A 76 -11.54 15.23 -5.06
CA VAL A 76 -11.79 16.63 -5.46
C VAL A 76 -12.88 17.26 -4.61
N SER A 77 -13.93 16.51 -4.32
CA SER A 77 -15.06 17.05 -3.58
C SER A 77 -14.78 17.19 -2.08
N ALA A 78 -14.03 16.26 -1.48
CA ALA A 78 -13.79 16.25 -0.04
C ALA A 78 -12.60 17.15 0.37
N ASP A 79 -11.42 16.95 -0.23
CA ASP A 79 -10.16 17.38 0.42
C ASP A 79 -9.18 18.10 -0.52
N PHE A 80 -9.51 18.23 -1.81
CA PHE A 80 -8.61 18.88 -2.77
C PHE A 80 -8.56 20.39 -2.57
N ASP A 81 -7.35 20.93 -2.42
CA ASP A 81 -7.06 22.36 -2.31
C ASP A 81 -6.28 22.82 -3.54
N SER A 82 -6.91 23.65 -4.37
CA SER A 82 -6.32 24.15 -5.62
C SER A 82 -5.15 25.12 -5.42
N THR A 83 -4.93 25.61 -4.18
CA THR A 83 -3.81 26.49 -3.86
C THR A 83 -2.53 25.72 -3.55
N ARG A 84 -2.62 24.41 -3.30
CA ARG A 84 -1.48 23.55 -2.96
C ARG A 84 -0.76 23.02 -4.19
N ASN A 85 0.55 22.87 -4.08
CA ASN A 85 1.35 22.18 -5.08
C ASN A 85 1.57 20.72 -4.66
N TYR A 86 0.57 19.86 -4.90
CA TYR A 86 0.62 18.45 -4.52
C TYR A 86 1.81 17.69 -5.12
N VAL A 87 2.27 18.06 -6.33
CA VAL A 87 3.44 17.40 -6.94
C VAL A 87 4.70 17.63 -6.11
N ARG A 88 4.90 18.86 -5.60
CA ARG A 88 6.03 19.22 -4.75
C ARG A 88 5.84 18.75 -3.31
N ASP A 89 4.65 18.96 -2.75
CA ASP A 89 4.34 18.64 -1.35
C ASP A 89 4.47 17.14 -1.06
N MET A 90 4.12 16.29 -2.04
CA MET A 90 4.16 14.83 -1.90
C MET A 90 5.53 14.23 -2.28
N GLU A 91 6.49 15.04 -2.72
CA GLU A 91 7.88 14.61 -2.95
C GLU A 91 8.89 15.62 -2.36
N PRO A 92 8.87 15.80 -1.02
CA PRO A 92 9.81 16.72 -0.37
C PRO A 92 11.24 16.17 -0.43
N PRO A 93 12.27 17.04 -0.57
CA PRO A 93 13.65 16.63 -0.86
C PRO A 93 14.29 15.76 0.23
N ASN A 94 13.86 15.92 1.48
CA ASN A 94 14.42 15.21 2.63
C ASN A 94 13.78 13.84 2.90
N PHE A 95 12.74 13.45 2.16
CA PHE A 95 12.04 12.18 2.34
C PHE A 95 12.09 11.37 1.05
N PRO A 96 13.06 10.45 0.89
CA PRO A 96 13.33 9.76 -0.37
C PRO A 96 12.14 8.97 -0.93
N LEU A 97 11.27 8.44 -0.05
CA LEU A 97 10.04 7.76 -0.46
C LEU A 97 8.95 8.77 -0.87
N GLY A 98 8.86 9.90 -0.19
CA GLY A 98 7.76 10.85 -0.29
C GLY A 98 6.41 10.23 0.07
N SER A 99 5.34 10.75 -0.53
CA SER A 99 3.97 10.23 -0.45
C SER A 99 3.52 9.80 -1.85
N PRO A 100 4.05 8.68 -2.38
CA PRO A 100 3.96 8.39 -3.81
C PRO A 100 2.53 8.11 -4.28
N LEU A 101 1.70 7.47 -3.45
CA LEU A 101 0.30 7.23 -3.79
C LEU A 101 -0.52 8.54 -3.75
N SER A 102 -0.31 9.37 -2.73
CA SER A 102 -0.93 10.71 -2.66
C SER A 102 -0.51 11.59 -3.84
N LYS A 103 0.76 11.52 -4.26
CA LYS A 103 1.24 12.21 -5.46
C LYS A 103 0.51 11.73 -6.72
N LEU A 104 0.34 10.41 -6.86
CA LEU A 104 -0.38 9.81 -7.99
C LEU A 104 -1.86 10.22 -8.00
N GLN A 105 -2.49 10.37 -6.83
CA GLN A 105 -3.91 10.70 -6.70
C GLN A 105 -4.20 12.20 -6.85
N TRP A 106 -3.46 13.07 -6.13
CA TRP A 106 -3.71 14.52 -6.11
C TRP A 106 -2.88 15.32 -7.12
N GLY A 107 -1.70 14.82 -7.50
CA GLY A 107 -0.82 15.51 -8.46
C GLY A 107 -1.51 15.79 -9.81
N PRO A 108 -2.07 14.77 -10.49
CA PRO A 108 -2.78 14.95 -11.76
C PRO A 108 -3.96 15.91 -11.68
N LEU A 109 -4.67 15.97 -10.55
CA LEU A 109 -5.80 16.87 -10.34
C LEU A 109 -5.41 18.35 -10.43
N SER A 110 -4.13 18.68 -10.15
CA SER A 110 -3.60 20.04 -10.27
C SER A 110 -3.42 20.50 -11.74
N PHE A 111 -3.38 19.57 -12.69
CA PHE A 111 -3.22 19.85 -14.11
C PHE A 111 -4.53 19.74 -14.91
N GLY A 112 -5.56 19.17 -14.29
CA GLY A 112 -6.87 18.97 -14.89
C GLY A 112 -7.91 19.97 -14.42
N ARG A 113 -9.10 19.89 -15.03
CA ARG A 113 -10.32 20.53 -14.52
C ARG A 113 -11.35 19.44 -14.26
N TRP A 114 -11.14 18.66 -13.20
CA TRP A 114 -12.10 17.61 -12.83
C TRP A 114 -13.43 18.28 -12.48
N PRO A 115 -14.55 17.97 -13.16
CA PRO A 115 -15.76 18.79 -13.13
C PRO A 115 -16.65 18.50 -11.91
N THR A 116 -16.04 18.43 -10.72
CA THR A 116 -16.74 18.16 -9.47
C THR A 116 -16.64 19.35 -8.53
N ARG A 117 -17.77 19.75 -7.94
CA ARG A 117 -17.80 20.78 -6.90
C ARG A 117 -17.30 20.21 -5.58
N GLN A 118 -16.68 21.05 -4.76
CA GLN A 118 -16.42 20.69 -3.37
C GLN A 118 -17.73 20.42 -2.63
N LEU A 119 -17.68 19.46 -1.70
CA LEU A 119 -18.71 19.28 -0.71
C LEU A 119 -18.86 20.57 0.12
N PRO A 120 -20.07 20.87 0.61
CA PRO A 120 -20.27 21.90 1.61
C PRO A 120 -19.24 21.78 2.74
N GLU A 121 -18.73 22.91 3.23
CA GLU A 121 -17.65 22.96 4.21
C GLU A 121 -17.96 22.14 5.48
N GLU A 122 -19.23 22.14 5.91
CA GLU A 122 -19.76 21.37 7.04
C GLU A 122 -19.58 19.83 6.92
N TYR A 123 -19.34 19.30 5.71
CA TYR A 123 -19.08 17.88 5.45
C TYR A 123 -17.61 17.57 5.14
N ARG A 124 -16.74 18.58 5.13
CA ARG A 124 -15.29 18.43 4.89
C ARG A 124 -14.48 18.45 6.20
N GLN A 125 -15.16 18.41 7.34
CA GLN A 125 -14.57 18.46 8.67
C GLN A 125 -15.16 17.37 9.56
N SER A 126 -14.37 16.89 10.51
CA SER A 126 -14.86 15.99 11.55
C SER A 126 -15.91 16.68 12.42
N ARG A 127 -16.88 15.92 12.91
CA ARG A 127 -18.02 16.41 13.69
C ARG A 127 -18.08 15.73 15.04
N ASP A 128 -18.43 16.50 16.05
CA ASP A 128 -18.67 15.97 17.39
C ASP A 128 -19.74 14.88 17.36
N SER A 129 -19.43 13.78 18.04
CA SER A 129 -20.32 12.65 18.23
C SER A 129 -20.23 12.16 19.67
N ASP A 130 -21.40 12.04 20.28
CA ASP A 130 -21.55 11.45 21.62
C ASP A 130 -21.86 9.94 21.54
N VAL A 131 -21.85 9.35 20.34
CA VAL A 131 -22.06 7.91 20.15
C VAL A 131 -20.84 7.15 20.69
N GLN A 132 -21.10 6.09 21.47
CA GLN A 132 -20.05 5.16 21.88
C GLN A 132 -19.35 4.59 20.65
N THR A 133 -18.05 4.85 20.51
CA THR A 133 -17.30 4.51 19.31
C THR A 133 -16.01 3.78 19.67
N LEU A 134 -15.76 2.65 19.01
CA LEU A 134 -14.49 1.92 19.11
C LEU A 134 -13.68 2.12 17.83
N LEU A 135 -12.47 2.63 17.96
CA LEU A 135 -11.46 2.68 16.90
C LEU A 135 -10.44 1.56 17.13
N LEU A 136 -10.25 0.70 16.13
CA LEU A 136 -9.16 -0.27 16.11
C LEU A 136 -8.12 0.20 15.10
N SER A 137 -6.89 0.41 15.56
CA SER A 137 -5.79 0.88 14.71
C SER A 137 -4.60 -0.08 14.78
N GLY A 138 -3.87 -0.20 13.68
CA GLY A 138 -2.58 -0.89 13.67
C GLY A 138 -1.44 0.05 14.03
N SER A 139 -0.47 -0.38 14.83
CA SER A 139 0.69 0.45 15.19
C SER A 139 1.69 0.65 14.05
N VAL A 140 1.54 -0.08 12.94
CA VAL A 140 2.39 0.04 11.74
C VAL A 140 1.56 0.24 10.47
N ASP A 141 0.35 0.80 10.59
CA ASP A 141 -0.48 1.18 9.44
C ASP A 141 0.09 2.43 8.75
N PHE A 142 0.70 2.25 7.58
CA PHE A 142 1.25 3.35 6.77
C PHE A 142 0.17 4.14 6.00
N ALA A 143 -1.01 3.56 5.78
CA ALA A 143 -2.09 4.21 5.05
C ALA A 143 -2.83 5.18 5.97
N ASN A 144 -3.21 4.70 7.16
CA ASN A 144 -3.96 5.44 8.18
C ASN A 144 -3.24 5.34 9.55
N PRO A 145 -2.13 6.08 9.74
CA PRO A 145 -1.37 6.01 10.99
C PRO A 145 -2.24 6.22 12.23
N ALA A 146 -2.04 5.38 13.24
CA ALA A 146 -2.86 5.38 14.46
C ALA A 146 -2.84 6.74 15.17
N GLU A 147 -1.72 7.45 15.08
CA GLU A 147 -1.50 8.77 15.66
C GLU A 147 -2.42 9.82 15.06
N LEU A 148 -2.75 9.74 13.76
CA LEU A 148 -3.69 10.66 13.12
C LEU A 148 -5.10 10.39 13.63
N ALA A 149 -5.49 9.13 13.79
CA ALA A 149 -6.78 8.80 14.40
C ALA A 149 -6.86 9.34 15.86
N THR A 150 -5.78 9.26 16.64
CA THR A 150 -5.74 9.82 18.00
C THR A 150 -5.85 11.35 18.00
N LYS A 151 -5.17 12.04 17.09
CA LYS A 151 -5.02 13.50 17.11
C LYS A 151 -6.10 14.25 16.35
N GLU A 152 -6.63 13.66 15.29
CA GLU A 152 -7.49 14.36 14.32
C GLU A 152 -8.93 13.83 14.33
N LEU A 153 -9.15 12.57 14.72
CA LEU A 153 -10.49 11.97 14.77
C LEU A 153 -11.03 11.82 16.19
N LEU A 154 -10.26 11.22 17.10
CA LEU A 154 -10.69 10.92 18.45
C LEU A 154 -11.18 12.14 19.26
N PRO A 155 -10.65 13.38 19.09
CA PRO A 155 -11.17 14.55 19.79
C PRO A 155 -12.64 14.85 19.51
N TYR A 156 -13.15 14.44 18.35
CA TYR A 156 -14.55 14.62 17.96
C TYR A 156 -15.46 13.47 18.44
N LEU A 157 -14.89 12.39 18.98
CA LEU A 157 -15.63 11.24 19.47
C LEU A 157 -15.63 11.28 21.00
N LYS A 158 -16.59 11.98 21.62
CA LYS A 158 -16.57 12.27 23.07
C LYS A 158 -16.59 11.00 23.93
N ASN A 159 -17.24 9.95 23.42
CA ASN A 159 -17.28 8.61 24.00
C ASN A 159 -16.46 7.59 23.18
N GLY A 160 -15.45 8.09 22.46
CA GLY A 160 -14.55 7.31 21.62
C GLY A 160 -13.46 6.64 22.44
N ARG A 161 -13.16 5.38 22.11
CA ARG A 161 -11.98 4.67 22.62
C ARG A 161 -11.20 4.12 21.44
N GLN A 162 -9.89 4.35 21.45
CA GLN A 162 -8.97 3.75 20.49
C GLN A 162 -8.19 2.60 21.15
N VAL A 163 -8.08 1.48 20.44
CA VAL A 163 -7.15 0.40 20.76
C VAL A 163 -6.14 0.29 19.62
N ILE A 164 -4.86 0.42 19.96
CA ILE A 164 -3.75 0.31 19.01
C ILE A 164 -3.16 -1.09 19.14
N LEU A 165 -3.28 -1.88 18.08
CA LEU A 165 -2.77 -3.25 18.00
C LEU A 165 -1.32 -3.24 17.55
N SER A 166 -0.48 -3.83 18.40
CA SER A 166 0.96 -3.93 18.15
C SER A 166 1.24 -4.73 16.89
N GLU A 167 2.03 -4.10 16.00
CA GLU A 167 2.53 -4.65 14.74
C GLU A 167 1.45 -5.16 13.79
N CYS A 168 0.27 -4.55 13.85
CA CYS A 168 -0.72 -4.65 12.79
C CYS A 168 -0.57 -3.47 11.84
N GLY A 169 -0.68 -3.73 10.53
CA GLY A 169 -0.92 -2.71 9.53
C GLY A 169 -2.40 -2.36 9.39
N HIS A 170 -2.80 -2.08 8.17
CA HIS A 170 -4.14 -1.71 7.73
C HIS A 170 -5.19 -2.80 7.97
N VAL A 171 -6.48 -2.46 7.85
CA VAL A 171 -7.69 -3.22 8.25
C VAL A 171 -7.56 -4.76 8.20
N GLY A 172 -6.98 -5.31 7.13
CA GLY A 172 -6.72 -6.75 7.01
C GLY A 172 -5.92 -7.34 8.18
N ASP A 173 -4.89 -6.66 8.68
CA ASP A 173 -4.07 -7.14 9.80
C ASP A 173 -4.83 -7.05 11.12
N VAL A 174 -5.55 -5.94 11.34
CA VAL A 174 -6.40 -5.72 12.52
C VAL A 174 -7.43 -6.85 12.66
N LEU A 175 -8.02 -7.32 11.55
CA LEU A 175 -9.00 -8.39 11.56
C LEU A 175 -8.38 -9.78 11.67
N ASN A 176 -7.25 -10.02 10.99
CA ASN A 176 -6.77 -11.39 10.72
C ASN A 176 -5.55 -11.83 11.54
N VAL A 177 -4.76 -10.92 12.13
CA VAL A 177 -3.59 -11.31 12.94
C VAL A 177 -4.03 -11.88 14.30
N TYR A 178 -5.11 -11.31 14.86
CA TYR A 178 -5.67 -11.69 16.16
C TYR A 178 -7.18 -11.94 16.06
N PRO A 179 -7.65 -12.91 15.25
CA PRO A 179 -9.08 -13.04 14.95
C PRO A 179 -9.93 -13.21 16.21
N GLU A 180 -9.47 -14.02 17.17
CA GLU A 180 -10.17 -14.21 18.45
C GLU A 180 -10.14 -12.98 19.36
N SER A 181 -9.03 -12.23 19.38
CA SER A 181 -8.95 -11.02 20.20
C SER A 181 -9.78 -9.89 19.59
N THR A 182 -9.73 -9.71 18.28
CA THR A 182 -10.58 -8.78 17.55
C THR A 182 -12.06 -9.13 17.72
N ARG A 183 -12.43 -10.40 17.59
CA ARG A 183 -13.79 -10.86 17.88
C ARG A 183 -14.20 -10.56 19.32
N ARG A 184 -13.33 -10.83 20.30
CA ARG A 184 -13.61 -10.55 21.73
C ARG A 184 -13.81 -9.07 21.99
N MET A 185 -12.93 -8.22 21.47
CA MET A 185 -13.04 -6.75 21.57
C MET A 185 -14.36 -6.26 20.98
N LEU A 186 -14.69 -6.68 19.76
CA LEU A 186 -15.91 -6.27 19.08
C LEU A 186 -17.17 -6.77 19.79
N THR A 187 -17.26 -8.07 20.12
CA THR A 187 -18.44 -8.64 20.81
C THR A 187 -18.63 -8.00 22.18
N SER A 188 -17.56 -7.80 22.96
CA SER A 188 -17.65 -7.15 24.26
C SER A 188 -18.14 -5.70 24.12
N PHE A 189 -17.56 -4.95 23.17
CA PHE A 189 -17.93 -3.57 22.94
C PHE A 189 -19.39 -3.43 22.49
N TYR A 190 -19.84 -4.23 21.52
CA TYR A 190 -21.24 -4.19 21.07
C TYR A 190 -22.23 -4.64 22.15
N SER A 191 -21.84 -5.55 23.04
CA SER A 191 -22.75 -6.06 24.09
C SER A 191 -22.80 -5.16 25.33
N THR A 192 -21.71 -4.46 25.65
CA THR A 192 -21.55 -3.79 26.96
C THR A 192 -21.03 -2.35 26.89
N GLY A 193 -20.59 -1.88 25.72
CA GLY A 193 -19.86 -0.62 25.56
C GLY A 193 -18.40 -0.68 26.07
N VAL A 194 -17.96 -1.81 26.65
CA VAL A 194 -16.61 -1.98 27.20
C VAL A 194 -15.78 -2.89 26.31
N VAL A 195 -14.59 -2.43 25.96
CA VAL A 195 -13.64 -3.21 25.16
C VAL A 195 -12.90 -4.20 26.04
N ASP A 196 -12.91 -5.48 25.64
CA ASP A 196 -12.15 -6.53 26.31
C ASP A 196 -10.90 -6.90 25.50
N THR A 197 -9.73 -6.50 26.02
CA THR A 197 -8.41 -6.74 25.42
C THR A 197 -7.66 -7.93 26.04
N SER A 198 -8.34 -8.79 26.82
CA SER A 198 -7.71 -9.91 27.54
C SER A 198 -6.97 -10.91 26.65
N LEU A 199 -7.36 -11.00 25.37
CA LEU A 199 -6.74 -11.89 24.39
C LEU A 199 -5.68 -11.18 23.50
N ASN A 200 -5.33 -9.92 23.79
CA ASN A 200 -4.34 -9.16 23.01
C ASN A 200 -2.92 -9.58 23.41
N ALA A 201 -2.50 -10.77 22.99
CA ALA A 201 -1.11 -11.21 23.10
C ALA A 201 -0.28 -10.58 21.98
N HIS A 202 0.93 -10.10 22.27
CA HIS A 202 1.84 -9.55 21.25
C HIS A 202 2.36 -10.66 20.31
N LYS A 203 2.34 -10.41 18.99
CA LYS A 203 2.95 -11.27 17.97
C LYS A 203 3.98 -10.50 17.12
N PRO A 204 5.28 -10.81 17.27
CA PRO A 204 6.36 -10.11 16.58
C PRO A 204 6.30 -10.27 15.06
N MET A 205 6.69 -9.22 14.33
CA MET A 205 6.75 -9.19 12.87
C MET A 205 7.77 -10.20 12.36
N ASP A 206 7.36 -11.01 11.39
CA ASP A 206 8.23 -12.02 10.79
C ASP A 206 8.87 -11.45 9.52
N PHE A 207 10.20 -11.30 9.56
CA PHE A 207 11.00 -10.84 8.42
C PHE A 207 11.58 -12.02 7.63
N ASN A 208 11.30 -13.27 8.00
CA ASN A 208 11.71 -14.45 7.24
C ASN A 208 10.74 -14.70 6.08
N VAL A 209 10.96 -13.96 4.99
CA VAL A 209 10.11 -14.00 3.80
C VAL A 209 10.42 -15.25 2.96
N ARG A 210 9.49 -16.20 2.91
CA ARG A 210 9.61 -17.40 2.05
C ARG A 210 9.57 -17.06 0.56
N TRP A 211 8.59 -16.24 0.15
CA TRP A 211 8.39 -15.82 -1.24
C TRP A 211 8.96 -14.43 -1.47
N ARG A 212 10.28 -14.34 -1.52
CA ARG A 212 11.01 -13.09 -1.75
C ARG A 212 10.74 -12.57 -3.17
N PHE A 213 10.53 -11.26 -3.35
CA PHE A 213 10.38 -10.71 -4.70
C PHE A 213 11.55 -11.00 -5.64
N PRO A 214 12.82 -10.96 -5.19
CA PRO A 214 13.95 -11.42 -6.01
C PRO A 214 13.82 -12.87 -6.48
N LEU A 215 13.34 -13.78 -5.60
CA LEU A 215 13.11 -15.18 -5.97
C LEU A 215 12.01 -15.28 -7.03
N VAL A 216 10.87 -14.62 -6.80
CA VAL A 216 9.74 -14.61 -7.74
C VAL A 216 10.17 -14.05 -9.10
N ALA A 217 10.93 -12.96 -9.12
CA ALA A 217 11.44 -12.34 -10.35
C ALA A 217 12.31 -13.31 -11.17
N LYS A 218 13.22 -14.02 -10.50
CA LYS A 218 14.11 -15.00 -11.15
C LYS A 218 13.35 -16.23 -11.65
N LEU A 219 12.39 -16.74 -10.87
CA LEU A 219 11.54 -17.85 -11.31
C LEU A 219 10.69 -17.46 -12.52
N ALA A 220 10.10 -16.27 -12.52
CA ALA A 220 9.33 -15.75 -13.65
C ALA A 220 10.20 -15.61 -14.92
N LEU A 221 11.41 -15.07 -14.79
CA LEU A 221 12.36 -14.98 -15.90
C LEU A 221 12.77 -16.37 -16.42
N GLY A 222 13.04 -17.32 -15.51
CA GLY A 222 13.35 -18.70 -15.87
C GLY A 222 12.21 -19.34 -16.66
N ALA A 223 10.97 -19.19 -16.20
CA ALA A 223 9.78 -19.69 -16.89
C ALA A 223 9.60 -19.05 -18.29
N LEU A 224 9.71 -17.73 -18.40
CA LEU A 224 9.62 -17.02 -19.68
C LEU A 224 10.71 -17.48 -20.67
N THR A 225 11.92 -17.73 -20.18
CA THR A 225 13.03 -18.22 -21.00
C THR A 225 12.74 -19.63 -21.52
N LEU A 226 12.26 -20.53 -20.66
CA LEU A 226 11.90 -21.90 -21.07
C LEU A 226 10.76 -21.92 -22.09
N VAL A 227 9.73 -21.08 -21.91
CA VAL A 227 8.63 -20.94 -22.87
C VAL A 227 9.15 -20.42 -24.21
N GLY A 228 10.01 -19.40 -24.20
CA GLY A 228 10.63 -18.87 -25.41
C GLY A 228 11.44 -19.93 -26.17
N LEU A 229 12.26 -20.71 -25.46
CA LEU A 229 13.04 -21.80 -26.04
C LEU A 229 12.14 -22.90 -26.62
N ALA A 230 11.05 -23.26 -25.93
CA ALA A 230 10.09 -24.24 -26.42
C ALA A 230 9.41 -23.77 -27.72
N ILE A 231 8.99 -22.50 -27.79
CA ILE A 231 8.41 -21.91 -29.01
C ILE A 231 9.42 -21.97 -30.17
N VAL A 232 10.66 -21.57 -29.94
CA VAL A 232 11.73 -21.63 -30.96
C VAL A 232 11.97 -23.07 -31.41
N ALA A 233 12.00 -24.03 -30.49
CA ALA A 233 12.18 -25.45 -30.81
C ALA A 233 11.02 -26.01 -31.65
N VAL A 234 9.78 -25.65 -31.32
CA VAL A 234 8.59 -26.02 -32.11
C VAL A 234 8.66 -25.43 -33.51
N ILE A 235 8.99 -24.14 -33.64
CA ILE A 235 9.14 -23.49 -34.95
C ILE A 235 10.25 -24.17 -35.76
N ALA A 236 11.42 -24.42 -35.17
CA ALA A 236 12.53 -25.09 -35.84
C ALA A 236 12.17 -26.52 -36.28
N TRP A 237 11.41 -27.24 -35.46
CA TRP A 237 10.91 -28.58 -35.80
C TRP A 237 9.97 -28.55 -37.00
N PHE A 238 9.02 -27.60 -37.04
CA PHE A 238 8.13 -27.44 -38.19
C PHE A 238 8.89 -27.03 -39.46
N VAL A 239 9.82 -26.08 -39.36
CA VAL A 239 10.64 -25.65 -40.52
C VAL A 239 11.42 -26.82 -41.10
N ARG A 240 12.06 -27.65 -40.26
CA ARG A 240 12.77 -28.87 -40.68
C ARG A 240 11.89 -29.98 -41.26
N LYS A 241 10.58 -29.91 -41.03
CA LYS A 241 9.62 -30.91 -41.52
C LYS A 241 8.95 -30.46 -42.82
N VAL A 242 8.91 -29.15 -43.08
CA VAL A 242 8.32 -28.53 -44.26
C VAL A 242 9.34 -28.34 -45.39
N TRP A 243 10.63 -28.20 -45.05
CA TRP A 243 11.77 -28.15 -45.97
C TRP A 243 12.62 -29.40 -45.82
#